data_AF-A0A8J3PD62-F1
#
_entry.id   AF-A0A8J3PD62-F1
#
_cell.length_a   1.000
_cell.length_b   1.000
_cell.length_c   1.000
_cell.angle_alpha   90.00
_cell.angle_beta   90.00
_cell.angle_gamma   90.00
#
_symmetry.space_group_name_H-M   'P 1'
#
loop_
_entity.id
_entity.type
_entity.pdbx_description
1 polymer ?
#
loop_
_entity_poly.entity_id
_entity_poly.type
_entity_poly.pdbx_seq_one_letter_code
_entity_poly.pdbx_strand_id
1 'polypeptide(L)'
;MSRQPEAPPHTVRRTELPGAVDDRLYFAQVREDPELEIAAFAGHGDGPIAVVGSAGCTALSLLAAGATEVVAVDVNRTQNHLVEFKAAAISQLEPATALGLLGGSAMVAAARRSAYAQVRGVLTPGARAYWDAHPQAIASGVLQAGVTERLMRLIARTLRLVHPRRTGRLLALRTLDEQREFYRREWDTVGWRLLFGVLCNRLVLRRTYDERFFAHVENPSYARHFRQVAEHTLTGLDIDGNYFLQLLLTGGYQQARPPYLAGPVPVDRLHLVDGTFTGYLRTRPDASMAGFALSNICEWLSPAEVDELFAEIVRTARPGARLVFRNFVGWTEVPPRWRDAVREDRARGEELMRTDRSLCQRRFAICEVTP
;
A
#
# COMPACT_ATOMS: atom_id res chain seq x y z
N MET A 1 -20.54 -12.68 33.26
CA MET A 1 -20.04 -11.68 32.27
C MET A 1 -18.54 -11.55 32.45
N SER A 2 -17.73 -12.31 31.70
CA SER A 2 -16.29 -12.12 31.68
C SER A 2 -15.99 -10.81 30.96
N ARG A 3 -15.48 -9.81 31.69
CA ARG A 3 -14.86 -8.65 31.05
C ARG A 3 -13.63 -9.16 30.30
N GLN A 4 -13.60 -8.98 28.99
CA GLN A 4 -12.35 -9.12 28.24
C GLN A 4 -11.34 -8.14 28.87
N PRO A 5 -10.08 -8.57 29.11
CA PRO A 5 -9.06 -7.65 29.60
C PRO A 5 -8.89 -6.52 28.57
N GLU A 6 -9.00 -5.28 29.05
CA GLU A 6 -8.69 -4.09 28.26
C GLU A 6 -7.26 -4.23 27.74
N ALA A 7 -7.09 -4.11 26.42
CA ALA A 7 -5.78 -4.17 25.82
C ALA A 7 -4.93 -3.00 26.35
N PRO A 8 -3.61 -3.19 26.58
CA PRO A 8 -2.76 -2.10 27.02
C PRO A 8 -2.89 -0.89 26.07
N PRO A 9 -2.81 0.35 26.58
CA PRO A 9 -2.74 1.53 25.73
C PRO A 9 -1.63 1.31 24.70
N HIS A 10 -1.90 1.61 23.43
CA HIS A 10 -1.03 1.36 22.26
C HIS A 10 -1.06 -0.06 21.64
N THR A 11 -1.99 -0.93 22.04
CA THR A 11 -2.16 -2.23 21.37
C THR A 11 -3.17 -2.12 20.23
N VAL A 12 -2.76 -2.57 19.04
CA VAL A 12 -3.63 -2.63 17.87
C VAL A 12 -4.77 -3.62 18.12
N ARG A 13 -6.01 -3.22 17.83
CA ARG A 13 -7.17 -4.13 17.91
C ARG A 13 -7.11 -5.11 16.73
N ARG A 14 -7.41 -6.39 16.95
CA ARG A 14 -7.40 -7.40 15.88
C ARG A 14 -8.56 -8.36 15.99
N THR A 15 -9.24 -8.61 14.86
CA THR A 15 -10.37 -9.53 14.78
C THR A 15 -10.15 -10.51 13.64
N GLU A 16 -10.42 -11.78 13.89
CA GLU A 16 -10.35 -12.83 12.88
C GLU A 16 -11.76 -13.21 12.43
N LEU A 17 -11.97 -13.26 11.11
CA LEU A 17 -13.19 -13.70 10.46
C LEU A 17 -12.97 -15.01 9.69
N PRO A 18 -14.04 -15.79 9.43
CA PRO A 18 -13.95 -16.96 8.58
C PRO A 18 -13.38 -16.64 7.19
N GLY A 19 -12.56 -17.55 6.66
CA GLY A 19 -11.93 -17.40 5.34
C GLY A 19 -10.60 -16.64 5.36
N ALA A 20 -10.15 -16.13 6.51
CA ALA A 20 -8.78 -15.64 6.66
C ALA A 20 -7.76 -16.77 6.50
N VAL A 21 -6.71 -16.54 5.72
CA VAL A 21 -5.68 -17.53 5.38
C VAL A 21 -4.30 -17.07 5.83
N ASP A 22 -3.39 -18.03 5.99
CA ASP A 22 -1.96 -17.79 6.10
C ASP A 22 -1.29 -18.05 4.75
N ASP A 23 -0.72 -17.00 4.16
CA ASP A 23 0.11 -17.11 2.95
C ASP A 23 1.37 -16.24 3.10
N ARG A 24 2.22 -16.24 2.10
CA ARG A 24 3.44 -15.44 2.00
C ARG A 24 3.13 -13.95 2.16
N LEU A 25 4.11 -13.22 2.67
CA LEU A 25 4.07 -11.76 2.68
C LEU A 25 4.22 -11.23 1.25
N TYR A 26 3.13 -10.89 0.58
CA TYR A 26 3.16 -10.42 -0.82
C TYR A 26 3.72 -9.00 -0.95
N PHE A 27 3.34 -8.12 -0.03
CA PHE A 27 3.69 -6.69 -0.06
C PHE A 27 4.27 -6.29 1.29
N ALA A 28 5.55 -5.94 1.33
CA ALA A 28 6.10 -5.28 2.51
C ALA A 28 5.82 -3.77 2.51
N GLN A 29 5.43 -3.22 1.36
CA GLN A 29 5.08 -1.84 1.16
C GLN A 29 3.91 -1.71 0.19
N VAL A 30 2.95 -0.83 0.51
CA VAL A 30 1.90 -0.48 -0.44
C VAL A 30 2.54 0.40 -1.50
N ARG A 31 2.40 0.02 -2.78
CA ARG A 31 2.91 0.79 -3.93
C ARG A 31 1.79 1.69 -4.48
N GLU A 32 1.24 2.49 -3.59
CA GLU A 32 0.16 3.44 -3.80
C GLU A 32 0.47 4.65 -2.93
N ASP A 33 0.40 5.84 -3.50
CA ASP A 33 0.73 7.06 -2.77
C ASP A 33 -0.43 7.46 -1.85
N PRO A 34 -0.28 7.35 -0.52
CA PRO A 34 -1.37 7.56 0.42
C PRO A 34 -1.84 9.02 0.50
N GLU A 35 -1.10 9.97 -0.10
CA GLU A 35 -1.53 11.37 -0.19
C GLU A 35 -2.85 11.50 -0.95
N LEU A 36 -3.12 10.62 -1.91
CA LEU A 36 -4.37 10.64 -2.67
C LEU A 36 -5.55 10.22 -1.78
N GLU A 37 -5.41 9.18 -0.96
CA GLU A 37 -6.42 8.82 0.02
C GLU A 37 -6.59 9.91 1.08
N ILE A 38 -5.50 10.48 1.60
CA ILE A 38 -5.56 11.59 2.57
C ILE A 38 -6.35 12.76 1.97
N ALA A 39 -6.06 13.16 0.73
CA ALA A 39 -6.78 14.22 0.05
C ALA A 39 -8.26 13.86 -0.22
N ALA A 40 -8.55 12.61 -0.56
CA ALA A 40 -9.92 12.15 -0.84
C ALA A 40 -10.79 12.06 0.42
N PHE A 41 -10.20 11.74 1.57
CA PHE A 41 -10.89 11.67 2.87
C PHE A 41 -10.82 12.96 3.68
N ALA A 42 -10.22 14.03 3.14
CA ALA A 42 -10.22 15.33 3.79
C ALA A 42 -11.66 15.77 4.10
N GLY A 43 -11.95 16.07 5.37
CA GLY A 43 -13.29 16.41 5.84
C GLY A 43 -14.27 15.24 6.01
N HIS A 44 -13.85 13.99 5.76
CA HIS A 44 -14.68 12.77 5.83
C HIS A 44 -14.08 11.72 6.81
N GLY A 45 -13.33 12.19 7.81
CA GLY A 45 -12.58 11.35 8.76
C GLY A 45 -13.20 11.24 10.16
N ASP A 46 -14.46 11.65 10.33
CA ASP A 46 -15.20 11.69 11.60
C ASP A 46 -15.82 10.33 12.00
N GLY A 47 -15.52 9.27 11.25
CA GLY A 47 -15.92 7.90 11.57
C GLY A 47 -14.97 6.85 11.00
N PRO A 48 -15.34 5.56 11.12
CA PRO A 48 -14.51 4.45 10.67
C PRO A 48 -14.33 4.46 9.15
N ILE A 49 -13.08 4.34 8.70
CA ILE A 49 -12.72 4.14 7.30
C ILE A 49 -12.19 2.71 7.14
N ALA A 50 -12.85 1.89 6.34
CA ALA A 50 -12.35 0.56 5.99
C ALA A 50 -11.35 0.65 4.83
N VAL A 51 -10.17 0.05 4.98
CA VAL A 51 -9.07 0.12 4.03
C VAL A 51 -8.56 -1.29 3.76
N VAL A 52 -8.25 -1.62 2.51
CA VAL A 52 -7.54 -2.87 2.21
C VAL A 52 -6.18 -2.84 2.93
N GLY A 53 -5.94 -3.82 3.80
CA GLY A 53 -4.80 -3.84 4.71
C GLY A 53 -3.46 -3.81 3.98
N SER A 54 -3.20 -4.81 3.12
CA SER A 54 -1.95 -4.94 2.38
C SER A 54 -0.75 -4.75 3.33
N ALA A 55 0.16 -3.83 3.04
CA ALA A 55 1.27 -3.52 3.95
C ALA A 55 0.97 -2.43 5.00
N GLY A 56 -0.26 -1.93 5.08
CA GLY A 56 -0.72 -0.96 6.09
C GLY A 56 -0.28 0.49 5.88
N CYS A 57 0.44 0.81 4.79
CA CYS A 57 0.96 2.16 4.57
C CYS A 57 -0.17 3.20 4.44
N THR A 58 -1.23 2.89 3.69
CA THR A 58 -2.40 3.76 3.55
C THR A 58 -3.14 3.92 4.87
N ALA A 59 -3.41 2.80 5.56
CA ALA A 59 -4.13 2.81 6.83
C ALA A 59 -3.42 3.65 7.90
N LEU A 60 -2.10 3.43 8.09
CA LEU A 60 -1.31 4.19 9.06
C LEU A 60 -1.15 5.66 8.65
N SER A 61 -1.12 5.96 7.35
CA SER A 61 -0.99 7.35 6.86
C SER A 61 -2.29 8.14 7.04
N LEU A 62 -3.45 7.50 6.86
CA LEU A 62 -4.75 8.12 7.18
C LEU A 62 -4.87 8.44 8.67
N LEU A 63 -4.41 7.53 9.54
CA LEU A 63 -4.34 7.80 10.98
C LEU A 63 -3.39 8.95 11.32
N ALA A 64 -2.21 9.00 10.68
CA ALA A 64 -1.28 10.12 10.82
C ALA A 64 -1.88 11.46 10.37
N ALA A 65 -2.76 11.43 9.36
CA ALA A 65 -3.51 12.59 8.87
C ALA A 65 -4.75 12.94 9.70
N GLY A 66 -5.01 12.22 10.80
CA GLY A 66 -6.06 12.57 11.76
C GLY A 66 -7.38 11.80 11.60
N ALA A 67 -7.42 10.71 10.83
CA ALA A 67 -8.60 9.84 10.79
C ALA A 67 -8.97 9.36 12.21
N THR A 68 -10.28 9.36 12.51
CA THR A 68 -10.79 8.98 13.84
C THR A 68 -10.63 7.49 14.11
N GLU A 69 -10.81 6.66 13.09
CA GLU A 69 -10.63 5.21 13.16
C GLU A 69 -10.35 4.67 11.76
N VAL A 70 -9.40 3.74 11.65
CA VAL A 70 -9.10 3.04 10.41
C VAL A 70 -9.14 1.55 10.65
N VAL A 71 -9.90 0.86 9.81
CA VAL A 71 -10.03 -0.59 9.83
C VAL A 71 -9.30 -1.18 8.63
N ALA A 72 -8.12 -1.75 8.86
CA ALA A 72 -7.33 -2.42 7.83
C ALA A 72 -7.78 -3.88 7.69
N VAL A 73 -8.37 -4.23 6.54
CA VAL A 73 -8.94 -5.54 6.26
C VAL A 73 -8.08 -6.28 5.23
N ASP A 74 -7.56 -7.45 5.59
CA ASP A 74 -6.80 -8.30 4.68
C ASP A 74 -7.15 -9.77 4.90
N VAL A 75 -7.34 -10.51 3.80
CA VAL A 75 -7.64 -11.95 3.87
C VAL A 75 -6.42 -12.75 4.29
N ASN A 76 -5.21 -12.24 4.03
CA ASN A 76 -3.95 -12.86 4.40
C ASN A 76 -3.45 -12.33 5.74
N ARG A 77 -3.50 -13.17 6.78
CA ARG A 77 -3.07 -12.82 8.15
C ARG A 77 -1.64 -12.33 8.23
N THR A 78 -0.77 -12.82 7.35
CA THR A 78 0.65 -12.43 7.26
C THR A 78 0.81 -10.95 6.92
N GLN A 79 -0.10 -10.39 6.11
CA GLN A 79 -0.09 -8.95 5.80
C GLN A 79 -0.41 -8.14 7.06
N ASN A 80 -1.43 -8.56 7.81
CA ASN A 80 -1.78 -7.92 9.08
C ASN A 80 -0.69 -8.08 10.14
N HIS A 81 0.07 -9.19 10.16
CA HIS A 81 1.26 -9.32 11.01
C HIS A 81 2.30 -8.23 10.74
N LEU A 82 2.45 -7.81 9.48
CA LEU A 82 3.33 -6.70 9.12
C LEU A 82 2.76 -5.35 9.52
N VAL A 83 1.45 -5.12 9.32
CA VAL A 83 0.83 -3.86 9.75
C VAL A 83 0.99 -3.67 11.25
N GLU A 84 0.74 -4.73 12.02
CA GLU A 84 0.91 -4.76 13.47
C GLU A 84 2.37 -4.48 13.89
N PHE A 85 3.34 -5.11 13.20
CA PHE A 85 4.76 -4.82 13.42
C PHE A 85 5.09 -3.34 13.19
N LYS A 86 4.61 -2.76 12.08
CA LYS A 86 4.85 -1.35 11.75
C LYS A 86 4.25 -0.43 12.81
N ALA A 87 3.01 -0.69 13.21
CA ALA A 87 2.33 0.05 14.26
C ALA A 87 3.11 0.00 15.58
N ALA A 88 3.53 -1.20 16.01
CA ALA A 88 4.34 -1.36 17.21
C ALA A 88 5.70 -0.63 17.11
N ALA A 89 6.37 -0.70 15.97
CA ALA A 89 7.65 -0.02 15.76
C ALA A 89 7.51 1.51 15.87
N ILE A 90 6.52 2.11 15.21
CA ILE A 90 6.34 3.57 15.22
C ILE A 90 5.75 4.11 16.53
N SER A 91 5.05 3.27 17.32
CA SER A 91 4.48 3.69 18.60
C SER A 91 5.42 3.50 19.78
N GLN A 92 6.34 2.53 19.72
CA GLN A 92 7.18 2.14 20.87
C GLN A 92 8.63 2.61 20.77
N LEU A 93 9.10 3.00 19.59
CA LEU A 93 10.51 3.33 19.35
C LEU A 93 10.67 4.77 18.89
N GLU A 94 11.82 5.35 19.20
CA GLU A 94 12.25 6.61 18.62
C GLU A 94 12.23 6.55 17.09
N PRO A 95 11.85 7.64 16.38
CA PRO A 95 11.63 7.62 14.93
C PRO A 95 12.78 7.04 14.10
N ALA A 96 14.03 7.36 14.46
CA ALA A 96 15.21 6.84 13.76
C ALA A 96 15.38 5.33 13.95
N THR A 97 15.11 4.83 15.16
CA THR A 97 15.17 3.39 15.51
C THR A 97 14.03 2.63 14.84
N ALA A 98 12.81 3.17 14.83
CA ALA A 98 11.67 2.60 14.11
C ALA A 98 11.98 2.48 12.60
N LEU A 99 12.48 3.56 12.00
CA LEU A 99 12.87 3.58 10.59
C LEU A 99 13.97 2.56 10.27
N GLY A 100 14.99 2.46 11.13
CA GLY A 100 16.08 1.51 11.00
C GLY A 100 15.62 0.06 11.13
N LEU A 101 14.80 -0.24 12.15
CA LEU A 101 14.21 -1.56 12.39
C LEU A 101 13.39 -2.02 11.18
N LEU A 102 12.54 -1.14 10.66
CA LEU A 102 11.70 -1.44 9.52
C LEU A 102 12.52 -1.67 8.23
N GLY A 103 13.77 -1.21 8.16
CA GLY A 103 14.59 -1.28 6.95
C GLY A 103 14.40 -0.08 6.03
N GLY A 104 13.84 1.00 6.55
CA GLY A 104 13.74 2.29 5.87
C GLY A 104 15.03 3.09 5.91
N SER A 105 15.95 2.80 6.84
CA SER A 105 17.29 3.36 6.89
C SER A 105 18.34 2.26 7.16
N ALA A 106 19.61 2.61 6.93
CA ALA A 106 20.72 1.71 7.21
C ALA A 106 20.81 1.43 8.72
N MET A 107 20.82 0.15 9.09
CA MET A 107 20.96 -0.31 10.46
C MET A 107 21.62 -1.69 10.41
N VAL A 108 22.56 -1.95 11.33
CA VAL A 108 23.22 -3.26 11.40
C VAL A 108 22.25 -4.31 11.95
N ALA A 109 22.40 -5.55 11.50
CA ALA A 109 21.48 -6.64 11.83
C ALA A 109 21.33 -6.89 13.34
N ALA A 110 22.42 -6.75 14.11
CA ALA A 110 22.39 -6.88 15.56
C ALA A 110 21.48 -5.82 16.22
N ALA A 111 21.62 -4.56 15.79
CA ALA A 111 20.80 -3.45 16.29
C ALA A 111 19.32 -3.61 15.91
N ARG A 112 19.01 -4.13 14.70
CA ARG A 112 17.62 -4.48 14.34
C ARG A 112 17.04 -5.55 15.25
N ARG A 113 17.80 -6.60 15.58
CA ARG A 113 17.34 -7.64 16.52
C ARG A 113 17.06 -7.06 17.92
N SER A 114 17.93 -6.17 18.41
CA SER A 114 17.71 -5.47 19.68
C SER A 114 16.48 -4.54 19.65
N ALA A 115 16.23 -3.84 18.54
CA ALA A 115 15.03 -3.02 18.38
C ALA A 115 13.75 -3.88 18.29
N TYR A 116 13.80 -5.02 17.59
CA TYR A 116 12.68 -5.97 17.59
C TYR A 116 12.37 -6.49 18.99
N ALA A 117 13.38 -6.82 19.80
CA ALA A 117 13.18 -7.30 21.17
C ALA A 117 12.39 -6.31 22.04
N GLN A 118 12.50 -5.00 21.79
CA GLN A 118 11.76 -3.96 22.50
C GLN A 118 10.27 -3.94 22.15
N VAL A 119 9.90 -4.26 20.90
CA VAL A 119 8.50 -4.20 20.44
C VAL A 119 7.82 -5.57 20.42
N ARG A 120 8.58 -6.66 20.49
CA ARG A 120 8.07 -8.05 20.46
C ARG A 120 6.99 -8.28 21.52
N GLY A 121 7.10 -7.65 22.68
CA GLY A 121 6.19 -7.82 23.81
C GLY A 121 4.78 -7.27 23.59
N VAL A 122 4.61 -6.28 22.70
CA VAL A 122 3.30 -5.66 22.42
C VAL A 122 2.59 -6.29 21.22
N LEU A 123 3.27 -7.12 20.44
CA LEU A 123 2.65 -7.91 19.38
C LEU A 123 1.73 -8.98 19.96
N THR A 124 0.61 -9.20 19.29
CA THR A 124 -0.30 -10.35 19.45
C THR A 124 0.49 -11.66 19.35
N PRO A 125 0.01 -12.74 19.99
CA PRO A 125 0.69 -14.03 19.94
C PRO A 125 0.98 -14.53 18.52
N GLY A 126 0.03 -14.34 17.59
CA GLY A 126 0.19 -14.75 16.19
C GLY A 126 1.26 -13.95 15.45
N ALA A 127 1.21 -12.61 15.52
CA ALA A 127 2.22 -11.77 14.88
C ALA A 127 3.62 -12.01 15.47
N ARG A 128 3.72 -12.15 16.80
CA ARG A 128 4.97 -12.49 17.49
C ARG A 128 5.54 -13.82 16.99
N ALA A 129 4.72 -14.88 16.96
CA ALA A 129 5.16 -16.20 16.52
C ALA A 129 5.64 -16.16 15.05
N TYR A 130 4.93 -15.44 14.18
CA TYR A 130 5.35 -15.24 12.80
C TYR A 130 6.73 -14.56 12.74
N TRP A 131 6.93 -13.43 13.41
CA TRP A 131 8.20 -12.69 13.31
C TRP A 131 9.37 -13.37 14.00
N ASP A 132 9.13 -14.09 15.10
CA ASP A 132 10.13 -14.95 15.76
C ASP A 132 10.63 -16.07 14.84
N ALA A 133 9.75 -16.61 13.98
CA ALA A 133 10.12 -17.61 12.97
C ALA A 133 10.86 -17.01 11.77
N HIS A 134 10.91 -15.68 11.63
CA HIS A 134 11.53 -14.97 10.50
C HIS A 134 12.66 -13.99 10.92
N PRO A 135 13.68 -14.45 11.67
CA PRO A 135 14.75 -13.57 12.18
C PRO A 135 15.58 -12.92 11.06
N GLN A 136 15.67 -13.55 9.89
CA GLN A 136 16.38 -13.00 8.72
C GLN A 136 15.62 -11.83 8.09
N ALA A 137 14.28 -11.85 8.11
CA ALA A 137 13.46 -10.73 7.65
C ALA A 137 13.67 -9.51 8.55
N ILE A 138 13.71 -9.72 9.88
CA ILE A 138 14.03 -8.66 10.85
C ILE A 138 15.45 -8.12 10.64
N ALA A 139 16.44 -9.01 10.53
CA ALA A 139 17.84 -8.63 10.35
C ALA A 139 18.07 -7.80 9.07
N SER A 140 17.33 -8.10 8.00
CA SER A 140 17.41 -7.43 6.71
C SER A 140 16.53 -6.17 6.62
N GLY A 141 15.61 -5.98 7.57
CA GLY A 141 14.56 -4.96 7.55
C GLY A 141 13.27 -5.47 6.91
N VAL A 142 12.16 -5.41 7.64
CA VAL A 142 10.89 -6.05 7.24
C VAL A 142 10.26 -5.42 5.99
N LEU A 143 10.55 -4.14 5.70
CA LEU A 143 10.13 -3.45 4.47
C LEU A 143 10.76 -4.05 3.20
N GLN A 144 11.71 -4.97 3.33
CA GLN A 144 12.38 -5.67 2.24
C GLN A 144 11.95 -7.16 2.17
N ALA A 145 11.08 -7.63 3.05
CA ALA A 145 10.78 -9.05 3.20
C ALA A 145 9.72 -9.58 2.21
N GLY A 146 8.94 -8.70 1.59
CA GLY A 146 7.81 -9.10 0.76
C GLY A 146 8.21 -9.66 -0.61
N VAL A 147 7.29 -10.42 -1.21
CA VAL A 147 7.48 -11.03 -2.52
C VAL A 147 7.72 -9.96 -3.59
N THR A 148 6.93 -8.89 -3.57
CA THR A 148 7.06 -7.75 -4.48
C THR A 148 8.41 -7.05 -4.31
N GLU A 149 8.89 -6.89 -3.09
CA GLU A 149 10.15 -6.20 -2.81
C GLU A 149 11.36 -6.97 -3.29
N ARG A 150 11.30 -8.32 -3.31
CA ARG A 150 12.32 -9.15 -3.97
C ARG A 150 12.39 -8.89 -5.47
N LEU A 151 11.24 -8.80 -6.15
CA LEU A 151 11.18 -8.45 -7.57
C LEU A 151 11.70 -7.02 -7.80
N MET A 152 11.29 -6.06 -6.97
CA MET A 152 11.76 -4.67 -7.06
C MET A 152 13.27 -4.55 -6.87
N ARG A 153 13.88 -5.33 -5.97
CA ARG A 153 15.34 -5.41 -5.85
C ARG A 153 16.02 -5.97 -7.10
N LEU A 154 15.41 -6.96 -7.75
CA LEU A 154 15.92 -7.47 -9.03
C LEU A 154 15.85 -6.37 -10.10
N ILE A 155 14.71 -5.68 -10.23
CA ILE A 155 14.55 -4.55 -11.16
C ILE A 155 15.59 -3.47 -10.88
N ALA A 156 15.77 -3.05 -9.63
CA ALA A 156 16.75 -2.03 -9.24
C ALA A 156 18.19 -2.44 -9.57
N ARG A 157 18.56 -3.72 -9.35
CA ARG A 157 19.88 -4.25 -9.71
C ARG A 157 20.10 -4.22 -11.21
N THR A 158 19.12 -4.69 -12.00
CA THR A 158 19.23 -4.67 -13.47
C THR A 158 19.23 -3.24 -14.01
N LEU A 159 18.46 -2.33 -13.41
CA LEU A 159 18.48 -0.91 -13.77
C LEU A 159 19.87 -0.30 -13.58
N ARG A 160 20.56 -0.60 -12.46
CA ARG A 160 21.94 -0.13 -12.23
C ARG A 160 22.95 -0.70 -13.24
N LEU A 161 22.69 -1.88 -13.81
CA LEU A 161 23.52 -2.47 -14.88
C LEU A 161 23.28 -1.79 -16.23
N VAL A 162 22.02 -1.48 -16.55
CA VAL A 162 21.63 -0.79 -17.80
C VAL A 162 21.98 0.71 -17.77
N HIS A 163 22.01 1.30 -16.57
CA HIS A 163 22.26 2.71 -16.31
C HIS A 163 23.38 2.92 -15.28
N PRO A 164 24.62 2.44 -15.57
CA PRO A 164 25.73 2.64 -14.65
C PRO A 164 26.00 4.14 -14.48
N ARG A 165 26.15 4.59 -13.23
CA ARG A 165 26.39 6.00 -12.84
C ARG A 165 25.25 7.00 -13.14
N ARG A 166 24.27 6.65 -13.97
CA ARG A 166 23.13 7.51 -14.32
C ARG A 166 22.10 7.62 -13.20
N THR A 167 21.92 6.58 -12.38
CA THR A 167 20.97 6.63 -11.26
C THR A 167 21.35 7.68 -10.22
N GLY A 168 22.64 7.86 -9.94
CA GLY A 168 23.12 8.91 -9.02
C GLY A 168 22.91 10.31 -9.58
N ARG A 169 23.12 10.47 -10.89
CA ARG A 169 22.84 11.74 -11.59
C ARG A 169 21.35 12.09 -11.58
N LEU A 170 20.49 11.12 -11.86
CA LEU A 170 19.04 11.28 -11.80
C LEU A 170 18.58 11.83 -10.45
N LEU A 171 19.10 11.25 -9.36
CA LEU A 171 18.79 11.67 -7.98
C LEU A 171 19.38 13.03 -7.59
N ALA A 172 20.27 13.61 -8.40
CA ALA A 172 20.88 14.91 -8.16
C ALA A 172 20.20 16.04 -8.93
N LEU A 173 19.28 15.74 -9.85
CA LEU A 173 18.53 16.74 -10.62
C LEU A 173 17.56 17.50 -9.71
N ARG A 174 17.35 18.78 -10.00
CA ARG A 174 16.56 19.68 -9.13
C ARG A 174 15.34 20.28 -9.81
N THR A 175 15.20 20.10 -11.12
CA THR A 175 14.05 20.61 -11.87
C THR A 175 13.50 19.57 -12.85
N LEU A 176 12.20 19.67 -13.12
CA LEU A 176 11.54 18.81 -14.12
C LEU A 176 12.13 18.98 -15.52
N ASP A 177 12.61 20.17 -15.89
CA ASP A 177 13.16 20.40 -17.21
C ASP A 177 14.53 19.75 -17.38
N GLU A 178 15.41 19.84 -16.37
CA GLU A 178 16.66 19.07 -16.32
C GLU A 178 16.39 17.57 -16.39
N GLN A 179 15.38 17.10 -15.66
CA GLN A 179 14.97 15.71 -15.63
C GLN A 179 14.48 15.22 -17.00
N ARG A 180 13.64 16.00 -17.69
CA ARG A 180 13.17 15.68 -19.05
C ARG A 180 14.32 15.67 -20.05
N GLU A 181 15.25 16.62 -19.94
CA GLU A 181 16.42 16.66 -20.81
C GLU A 181 17.33 15.45 -20.59
N PHE A 182 17.62 15.14 -19.33
CA PHE A 182 18.39 13.96 -18.96
C PHE A 182 17.71 12.67 -19.43
N TYR A 183 16.38 12.58 -19.30
CA TYR A 183 15.62 11.42 -19.78
C TYR A 183 15.83 11.21 -21.29
N ARG A 184 15.60 12.25 -22.09
CA ARG A 184 15.70 12.19 -23.55
C ARG A 184 17.12 11.92 -24.04
N ARG A 185 18.12 12.58 -23.47
CA ARG A 185 19.52 12.47 -23.94
C ARG A 185 20.23 11.23 -23.45
N GLU A 186 19.94 10.80 -22.22
CA GLU A 186 20.79 9.85 -21.50
C GLU A 186 20.04 8.65 -20.93
N TRP A 187 18.78 8.79 -20.52
CA TRP A 187 18.05 7.69 -19.90
C TRP A 187 17.39 6.75 -20.91
N ASP A 188 16.72 7.27 -21.93
CA ASP A 188 15.92 6.47 -22.86
C ASP A 188 16.75 5.65 -23.88
N THR A 189 17.47 4.66 -23.38
CA THR A 189 18.31 3.75 -24.17
C THR A 189 17.57 2.49 -24.60
N VAL A 190 18.14 1.77 -25.56
CA VAL A 190 17.64 0.44 -25.96
C VAL A 190 17.58 -0.52 -24.76
N GLY A 191 18.60 -0.54 -23.90
CA GLY A 191 18.61 -1.38 -22.71
C GLY A 191 17.49 -1.05 -21.73
N TRP A 192 17.19 0.24 -21.52
CA TRP A 192 16.06 0.70 -20.72
C TRP A 192 14.72 0.23 -21.29
N ARG A 193 14.53 0.42 -22.60
CA ARG A 193 13.29 0.01 -23.28
C ARG A 193 13.07 -1.51 -23.23
N LEU A 194 14.13 -2.31 -23.29
CA LEU A 194 14.07 -3.78 -23.23
C LEU A 194 13.88 -4.33 -21.82
N LEU A 195 14.31 -3.61 -20.77
CA LEU A 195 14.22 -4.01 -19.36
C LEU A 195 12.83 -4.54 -18.98
N PHE A 196 11.79 -3.78 -19.33
CA PHE A 196 10.41 -4.10 -18.98
C PHE A 196 9.90 -5.34 -19.71
N GLY A 197 10.31 -5.56 -20.97
CA GLY A 197 9.98 -6.78 -21.71
C GLY A 197 10.57 -8.03 -21.06
N VAL A 198 11.77 -7.92 -20.47
CA VAL A 198 12.48 -9.03 -19.83
C VAL A 198 11.98 -9.30 -18.41
N LEU A 199 11.77 -8.26 -17.60
CA LEU A 199 11.46 -8.42 -16.17
C LEU A 199 9.99 -8.27 -15.80
N CYS A 200 9.20 -7.59 -16.62
CA CYS A 200 7.79 -7.29 -16.35
C CYS A 200 6.87 -8.02 -17.34
N ASN A 201 7.25 -9.22 -17.79
CA ASN A 201 6.38 -10.08 -18.58
C ASN A 201 5.59 -11.06 -17.70
N ARG A 202 4.53 -11.64 -18.29
CA ARG A 202 3.60 -12.54 -17.59
C ARG A 202 4.30 -13.76 -16.97
N LEU A 203 5.35 -14.30 -17.59
CA LEU A 203 6.06 -15.47 -17.06
C LEU A 203 6.78 -15.15 -15.75
N VAL A 204 7.46 -14.00 -15.69
CA VAL A 204 8.14 -13.54 -14.46
C VAL A 204 7.11 -13.18 -13.39
N LEU A 205 6.03 -12.50 -13.75
CA LEU A 205 4.99 -12.10 -12.81
C LEU A 205 4.23 -13.32 -12.25
N ARG A 206 3.95 -14.36 -13.05
CA ARG A 206 3.33 -15.63 -12.58
C ARG A 206 4.18 -16.38 -11.56
N ARG A 207 5.50 -16.23 -11.57
CA ARG A 207 6.37 -16.79 -10.52
C ARG A 207 6.34 -15.99 -9.22
N THR A 208 5.80 -14.78 -9.28
CA THR A 208 5.83 -13.79 -8.19
C THR A 208 4.46 -13.69 -7.52
N TYR A 209 3.37 -13.68 -8.30
CA TYR A 209 2.00 -13.50 -7.83
C TYR A 209 1.14 -14.73 -8.12
N ASP A 210 0.09 -14.89 -7.32
CA ASP A 210 -0.91 -15.96 -7.47
C ASP A 210 -1.61 -15.89 -8.84
N GLU A 211 -2.07 -17.03 -9.36
CA GLU A 211 -2.78 -17.07 -10.65
C GLU A 211 -4.06 -16.22 -10.66
N ARG A 212 -4.73 -16.07 -9.51
CA ARG A 212 -5.92 -15.23 -9.35
C ARG A 212 -5.67 -13.78 -9.72
N PHE A 213 -4.45 -13.27 -9.52
CA PHE A 213 -4.05 -11.93 -9.95
C PHE A 213 -4.20 -11.71 -11.45
N PHE A 214 -4.17 -12.79 -12.25
CA PHE A 214 -4.24 -12.73 -13.70
C PHE A 214 -5.61 -13.17 -14.25
N ALA A 215 -6.55 -13.57 -13.40
CA ALA A 215 -7.79 -14.22 -13.83
C ALA A 215 -8.74 -13.28 -14.57
N HIS A 216 -8.76 -12.00 -14.17
CA HIS A 216 -9.70 -11.00 -14.68
C HIS A 216 -9.03 -9.83 -15.42
N VAL A 217 -7.76 -9.96 -15.80
CA VAL A 217 -7.05 -8.92 -16.55
C VAL A 217 -6.95 -9.30 -18.02
N GLU A 218 -7.80 -8.69 -18.85
CA GLU A 218 -7.79 -8.90 -20.29
C GLU A 218 -6.55 -8.29 -20.95
N ASN A 219 -5.62 -9.17 -21.32
CA ASN A 219 -4.46 -8.92 -22.19
C ASN A 219 -3.63 -7.64 -21.91
N PRO A 220 -3.26 -7.33 -20.66
CA PRO A 220 -2.41 -6.19 -20.38
C PRO A 220 -0.98 -6.47 -20.85
N SER A 221 -0.40 -5.56 -21.61
CA SER A 221 1.05 -5.53 -21.74
C SER A 221 1.62 -4.93 -20.46
N TYR A 222 1.84 -5.77 -19.43
CA TYR A 222 2.47 -5.36 -18.16
C TYR A 222 3.77 -4.58 -18.41
N ALA A 223 4.59 -5.04 -19.37
CA ALA A 223 5.80 -4.34 -19.79
C ALA A 223 5.53 -2.92 -20.30
N ARG A 224 4.50 -2.73 -21.13
CA ARG A 224 4.09 -1.40 -21.60
C ARG A 224 3.57 -0.54 -20.46
N HIS A 225 2.71 -1.09 -19.60
CA HIS A 225 2.15 -0.40 -18.43
C HIS A 225 3.24 0.14 -17.52
N PHE A 226 4.12 -0.74 -17.03
CA PHE A 226 5.22 -0.33 -16.15
C PHE A 226 6.20 0.63 -16.83
N ARG A 227 6.43 0.49 -18.13
CA ARG A 227 7.26 1.46 -18.88
C ARG A 227 6.60 2.85 -18.92
N GLN A 228 5.30 2.92 -19.21
CA GLN A 228 4.56 4.19 -19.26
C GLN A 228 4.52 4.87 -17.90
N VAL A 229 4.25 4.12 -16.83
CA VAL A 229 4.25 4.69 -15.47
C VAL A 229 5.66 5.13 -15.05
N ALA A 230 6.69 4.35 -15.38
CA ALA A 230 8.07 4.74 -15.12
C ALA A 230 8.48 5.99 -15.91
N GLU A 231 8.11 6.10 -17.18
CA GLU A 231 8.37 7.27 -18.01
C GLU A 231 7.64 8.51 -17.48
N HIS A 232 6.36 8.38 -17.12
CA HIS A 232 5.61 9.45 -16.47
C HIS A 232 6.28 9.91 -15.18
N THR A 233 6.68 8.97 -14.32
CA THR A 233 7.37 9.31 -13.07
C THR A 233 8.69 10.03 -13.33
N LEU A 234 9.47 9.55 -14.30
CA LEU A 234 10.76 10.11 -14.65
C LEU A 234 10.69 11.41 -15.47
N THR A 235 9.52 11.89 -15.89
CA THR A 235 9.41 13.09 -16.75
C THR A 235 8.33 14.09 -16.32
N GLY A 236 7.38 13.65 -15.51
CA GLY A 236 6.22 14.42 -15.06
C GLY A 236 6.19 14.68 -13.56
N LEU A 237 6.94 13.93 -12.75
CA LEU A 237 6.95 14.06 -11.29
C LEU A 237 8.33 14.43 -10.77
N ASP A 238 8.36 15.26 -9.73
CA ASP A 238 9.60 15.60 -9.05
C ASP A 238 10.18 14.38 -8.32
N ILE A 239 11.41 14.03 -8.66
CA ILE A 239 12.12 12.87 -8.10
C ILE A 239 12.57 13.13 -6.67
N ASP A 240 12.81 14.38 -6.26
CA ASP A 240 13.27 14.73 -4.91
C ASP A 240 12.17 14.47 -3.86
N GLY A 241 10.90 14.67 -4.24
CA GLY A 241 9.73 14.33 -3.44
C GLY A 241 9.24 12.88 -3.58
N ASN A 242 9.77 12.10 -4.53
CA ASN A 242 9.29 10.74 -4.83
C ASN A 242 10.04 9.66 -4.04
N TYR A 243 9.58 9.39 -2.83
CA TYR A 243 10.19 8.37 -1.97
C TYR A 243 10.09 6.94 -2.55
N PHE A 244 9.12 6.63 -3.42
CA PHE A 244 8.99 5.31 -4.02
C PHE A 244 10.17 5.01 -4.94
N LEU A 245 10.48 5.97 -5.81
CA LEU A 245 11.60 5.88 -6.74
C LEU A 245 12.93 5.92 -5.98
N GLN A 246 13.08 6.82 -5.01
CA GLN A 246 14.29 6.90 -4.21
C GLN A 246 14.56 5.58 -3.49
N LEU A 247 13.56 5.01 -2.83
CA LEU A 247 13.69 3.73 -2.16
C LEU A 247 14.05 2.59 -3.13
N LEU A 248 13.43 2.56 -4.32
CA LEU A 248 13.78 1.58 -5.35
C LEU A 248 15.25 1.72 -5.75
N LEU A 249 15.72 2.94 -5.93
CA LEU A 249 17.07 3.21 -6.42
C LEU A 249 18.14 3.07 -5.35
N THR A 250 17.90 3.47 -4.11
CA THR A 250 18.92 3.54 -3.04
C THR A 250 18.80 2.40 -2.03
N GLY A 251 17.62 1.77 -1.91
CA GLY A 251 17.35 0.72 -0.93
C GLY A 251 16.90 1.22 0.45
N GLY A 252 16.80 2.54 0.67
CA GLY A 252 16.25 3.15 1.89
C GLY A 252 15.62 4.52 1.62
N TYR A 253 14.76 4.97 2.53
CA TYR A 253 14.22 6.33 2.51
C TYR A 253 15.32 7.36 2.69
N GLN A 254 15.18 8.49 2.00
CA GLN A 254 16.10 9.64 2.13
C GLN A 254 15.39 10.73 2.94
N GLN A 255 15.22 11.92 2.38
CA GLN A 255 14.45 13.01 3.00
C GLN A 255 12.94 12.73 2.90
N ALA A 256 12.46 12.32 1.72
CA ALA A 256 11.07 11.95 1.51
C ALA A 256 10.77 10.54 2.05
N ARG A 257 9.62 10.41 2.73
CA ARG A 257 9.12 9.17 3.34
C ARG A 257 7.59 9.16 3.38
N PRO A 258 6.95 7.98 3.50
CA PRO A 258 5.51 7.89 3.72
C PRO A 258 5.04 8.71 4.94
N PRO A 259 3.82 9.28 4.92
CA PRO A 259 3.30 10.12 6.01
C PRO A 259 3.36 9.44 7.39
N TYR A 260 3.05 8.14 7.47
CA TYR A 260 3.08 7.40 8.73
C TYR A 260 4.48 7.25 9.37
N LEU A 261 5.55 7.56 8.62
CA LEU A 261 6.92 7.59 9.13
C LEU A 261 7.41 9.02 9.41
N ALA A 262 6.60 10.03 9.09
CA ALA A 262 6.96 11.44 9.22
C ALA A 262 6.62 12.05 10.58
N GLY A 263 5.64 11.49 11.29
CA GLY A 263 5.17 12.00 12.57
C GLY A 263 4.49 10.92 13.42
N PRO A 264 3.91 11.30 14.57
CA PRO A 264 3.21 10.38 15.45
C PRO A 264 1.96 9.81 14.78
N VAL A 265 1.65 8.55 15.08
CA VAL A 265 0.47 7.85 14.57
C VAL A 265 -0.34 7.32 15.75
N PRO A 266 -1.65 7.66 15.88
CA PRO A 266 -2.51 7.16 16.94
C PRO A 266 -2.91 5.70 16.67
N VAL A 267 -2.00 4.76 16.92
CA VAL A 267 -2.16 3.34 16.58
C VAL A 267 -3.28 2.62 17.36
N ASP A 268 -3.74 3.20 18.47
CA ASP A 268 -4.90 2.74 19.23
C ASP A 268 -6.24 2.88 18.46
N ARG A 269 -6.24 3.72 17.41
CA ARG A 269 -7.34 3.90 16.46
C ARG A 269 -7.26 2.96 15.25
N LEU A 270 -6.26 2.08 15.21
CA LEU A 270 -6.13 1.03 14.20
C LEU A 270 -6.86 -0.24 14.64
N HIS A 271 -7.71 -0.75 13.76
CA HIS A 271 -8.31 -2.08 13.89
C HIS A 271 -7.90 -2.94 12.69
N LEU A 272 -7.25 -4.07 12.95
CA LEU A 272 -6.93 -5.09 11.95
C LEU A 272 -8.03 -6.13 11.88
N VAL A 273 -8.42 -6.48 10.66
CA VAL A 273 -9.38 -7.56 10.41
C VAL A 273 -8.72 -8.57 9.48
N ASP A 274 -8.53 -9.77 9.99
CA ASP A 274 -8.15 -10.93 9.19
C ASP A 274 -9.42 -11.49 8.55
N GLY A 275 -9.63 -11.24 7.25
CA GLY A 275 -10.85 -11.63 6.55
C GLY A 275 -11.03 -10.92 5.21
N THR A 276 -12.07 -11.29 4.47
CA THR A 276 -12.41 -10.59 3.21
C THR A 276 -13.06 -9.24 3.50
N PHE A 277 -12.85 -8.27 2.60
CA PHE A 277 -13.43 -6.93 2.74
C PHE A 277 -14.96 -6.98 2.81
N THR A 278 -15.60 -7.71 1.89
CA THR A 278 -17.06 -7.95 1.90
C THR A 278 -17.51 -8.67 3.17
N GLY A 279 -16.74 -9.67 3.63
CA GLY A 279 -17.03 -10.40 4.86
C GLY A 279 -17.03 -9.50 6.10
N TYR A 280 -16.07 -8.56 6.18
CA TYR A 280 -16.06 -7.55 7.23
C TYR A 280 -17.28 -6.64 7.17
N LEU A 281 -17.63 -6.10 5.99
CA LEU A 281 -18.77 -5.20 5.86
C LEU A 281 -20.10 -5.87 6.27
N ARG A 282 -20.28 -7.17 6.00
CA ARG A 282 -21.43 -7.95 6.47
C ARG A 282 -21.59 -7.96 8.00
N THR A 283 -20.51 -7.81 8.75
CA THR A 283 -20.56 -7.73 10.22
C THR A 283 -20.94 -6.34 10.73
N ARG A 284 -21.01 -5.34 9.85
CA ARG A 284 -21.26 -3.95 10.21
C ARG A 284 -22.75 -3.61 10.14
N PRO A 285 -23.27 -2.82 11.10
CA PRO A 285 -24.61 -2.26 11.01
C PRO A 285 -24.76 -1.36 9.78
N ASP A 286 -25.99 -1.16 9.37
CA ASP A 286 -26.36 -0.19 8.35
C ASP A 286 -25.87 1.21 8.75
N ALA A 287 -25.49 2.02 7.77
CA ALA A 287 -25.04 3.41 7.97
C ALA A 287 -23.99 3.60 9.10
N SER A 288 -22.99 2.71 9.17
CA SER A 288 -21.98 2.73 10.24
C SER A 288 -20.58 3.18 9.81
N MET A 289 -20.31 3.24 8.50
CA MET A 289 -18.98 3.53 7.93
C MET A 289 -18.92 4.94 7.33
N ALA A 290 -17.85 5.68 7.64
CA ALA A 290 -17.60 7.00 7.04
C ALA A 290 -16.88 6.90 5.69
N GLY A 291 -16.16 5.81 5.45
CA GLY A 291 -15.51 5.62 4.16
C GLY A 291 -14.91 4.26 3.90
N PHE A 292 -14.48 4.08 2.64
CA PHE A 292 -13.98 2.82 2.10
C PHE A 292 -12.82 3.11 1.14
N ALA A 293 -11.68 2.44 1.30
CA ALA A 293 -10.54 2.52 0.41
C ALA A 293 -10.19 1.14 -0.14
N LEU A 294 -10.53 0.92 -1.41
CA LEU A 294 -10.36 -0.35 -2.10
C LEU A 294 -9.09 -0.32 -2.98
N SER A 295 -8.01 -0.91 -2.47
CA SER A 295 -6.76 -1.08 -3.24
C SER A 295 -6.87 -2.29 -4.17
N ASN A 296 -7.22 -2.06 -5.43
CA ASN A 296 -7.22 -3.04 -6.54
C ASN A 296 -8.03 -4.33 -6.29
N ILE A 297 -8.82 -4.41 -5.23
CA ILE A 297 -9.50 -5.64 -4.82
C ILE A 297 -10.51 -6.11 -5.87
N CYS A 298 -11.15 -5.19 -6.59
CA CYS A 298 -12.11 -5.51 -7.64
C CYS A 298 -11.51 -6.31 -8.80
N GLU A 299 -10.19 -6.26 -9.01
CA GLU A 299 -9.50 -7.07 -10.03
C GLU A 299 -9.37 -8.55 -9.62
N TRP A 300 -9.61 -8.86 -8.35
CA TRP A 300 -9.58 -10.22 -7.80
C TRP A 300 -10.96 -10.85 -7.64
N LEU A 301 -12.02 -10.07 -7.92
CA LEU A 301 -13.40 -10.46 -7.71
C LEU A 301 -14.08 -10.69 -9.05
N SER A 302 -14.94 -11.70 -9.10
CA SER A 302 -15.89 -11.87 -10.20
C SER A 302 -16.92 -10.72 -10.23
N PRO A 303 -17.62 -10.50 -11.35
CA PRO A 303 -18.67 -9.47 -11.41
C PRO A 303 -19.75 -9.61 -10.33
N ALA A 304 -20.11 -10.85 -9.95
CA ALA A 304 -21.06 -11.12 -8.88
C ALA A 304 -20.51 -10.70 -7.50
N GLU A 305 -19.25 -11.03 -7.22
CA GLU A 305 -18.60 -10.63 -5.96
C GLU A 305 -18.38 -9.11 -5.88
N VAL A 306 -18.14 -8.43 -7.01
CA VAL A 306 -18.11 -6.96 -7.07
C VAL A 306 -19.51 -6.40 -6.77
N ASP A 307 -20.58 -6.98 -7.32
CA ASP A 307 -21.95 -6.54 -7.01
C ASP A 307 -22.28 -6.72 -5.52
N GLU A 308 -21.90 -7.85 -4.92
CA GLU A 308 -22.05 -8.10 -3.48
C GLU A 308 -21.25 -7.10 -2.63
N LEU A 309 -20.02 -6.79 -3.03
CA LEU A 309 -19.19 -5.79 -2.34
C LEU A 309 -19.86 -4.41 -2.37
N PHE A 310 -20.36 -3.97 -3.52
CA PHE A 310 -21.04 -2.67 -3.64
C PHE A 310 -22.36 -2.64 -2.87
N ALA A 311 -23.10 -3.76 -2.81
CA ALA A 311 -24.29 -3.87 -1.98
C ALA A 311 -23.96 -3.60 -0.49
N GLU A 312 -22.90 -4.21 0.02
CA GLU A 312 -22.46 -4.01 1.40
C GLU A 312 -21.89 -2.61 1.65
N ILE A 313 -21.18 -2.02 0.67
CA ILE A 313 -20.71 -0.63 0.74
C ILE A 313 -21.90 0.32 0.89
N VAL A 314 -22.91 0.22 0.00
CA VAL A 314 -24.08 1.09 0.03
C VAL A 314 -24.87 0.91 1.33
N ARG A 315 -25.09 -0.33 1.78
CA ARG A 315 -25.80 -0.62 3.04
C ARG A 315 -25.09 -0.03 4.25
N THR A 316 -23.78 -0.15 4.33
CA THR A 316 -23.00 0.24 5.51
C THR A 316 -22.53 1.70 5.47
N ALA A 317 -22.63 2.37 4.33
CA ALA A 317 -22.28 3.78 4.16
C ALA A 317 -23.20 4.69 4.97
N ARG A 318 -22.60 5.57 5.77
CA ARG A 318 -23.31 6.75 6.30
C ARG A 318 -23.70 7.68 5.15
N PRO A 319 -24.71 8.55 5.32
CA PRO A 319 -24.95 9.64 4.38
C PRO A 319 -23.68 10.46 4.17
N GLY A 320 -23.27 10.62 2.91
CA GLY A 320 -22.05 11.35 2.54
C GLY A 320 -20.75 10.54 2.72
N ALA A 321 -20.82 9.23 2.93
CA ALA A 321 -19.63 8.40 3.05
C ALA A 321 -18.79 8.45 1.76
N ARG A 322 -17.47 8.39 1.93
CA ARG A 322 -16.51 8.49 0.82
C ARG A 322 -16.04 7.10 0.41
N LEU A 323 -16.20 6.75 -0.86
CA LEU A 323 -15.58 5.54 -1.44
C LEU A 323 -14.43 5.97 -2.35
N VAL A 324 -13.26 5.39 -2.15
CA VAL A 324 -12.14 5.47 -3.10
C VAL A 324 -11.76 4.07 -3.54
N PHE A 325 -11.44 3.91 -4.82
CA PHE A 325 -10.92 2.66 -5.32
C PHE A 325 -9.86 2.88 -6.40
N ARG A 326 -8.87 1.98 -6.41
CA ARG A 326 -7.76 1.99 -7.36
C ARG A 326 -7.89 0.90 -8.40
N ASN A 327 -7.39 1.20 -9.58
CA ASN A 327 -7.10 0.18 -10.58
C ASN A 327 -5.61 0.18 -10.92
N PHE A 328 -5.05 -1.03 -10.95
CA PHE A 328 -3.67 -1.30 -11.29
C PHE A 328 -3.55 -1.61 -12.79
N VAL A 329 -4.04 -2.77 -13.24
CA VAL A 329 -3.99 -3.17 -14.66
C VAL A 329 -5.37 -3.45 -15.24
N GLY A 330 -6.29 -3.94 -14.42
CA GLY A 330 -7.71 -4.05 -14.75
C GLY A 330 -8.37 -2.67 -14.85
N TRP A 331 -9.67 -2.69 -15.14
CA TRP A 331 -10.50 -1.49 -15.13
C TRP A 331 -11.83 -1.82 -14.48
N THR A 332 -12.11 -1.19 -13.35
CA THR A 332 -13.38 -1.34 -12.64
C THR A 332 -14.09 -0.01 -12.68
N GLU A 333 -15.35 0.00 -13.10
CA GLU A 333 -16.26 1.14 -12.96
C GLU A 333 -17.26 0.83 -11.84
N VAL A 334 -17.92 1.86 -11.33
CA VAL A 334 -19.11 1.66 -10.49
C VAL A 334 -20.12 0.80 -11.26
N PRO A 335 -20.55 -0.36 -10.72
CA PRO A 335 -21.45 -1.24 -11.44
C PRO A 335 -22.75 -0.50 -11.79
N PRO A 336 -23.36 -0.74 -12.97
CA PRO A 336 -24.53 0.03 -13.42
C PRO A 336 -25.67 0.11 -12.40
N ARG A 337 -25.89 -0.98 -11.66
CA ARG A 337 -26.89 -1.09 -10.59
C ARG A 337 -26.72 -0.05 -9.47
N TRP A 338 -25.49 0.38 -9.19
CA TRP A 338 -25.16 1.22 -8.03
C TRP A 338 -24.88 2.68 -8.39
N ARG A 339 -25.02 3.09 -9.66
CA ARG A 339 -24.64 4.44 -10.11
C ARG A 339 -25.52 5.56 -9.56
N ASP A 340 -26.75 5.24 -9.15
CA ASP A 340 -27.63 6.21 -8.50
C ASP A 340 -27.17 6.51 -7.06
N ALA A 341 -26.66 5.48 -6.37
CA ALA A 341 -26.20 5.53 -4.99
C ALA A 341 -24.71 5.85 -4.85
N VAL A 342 -23.88 5.53 -5.85
CA VAL A 342 -22.43 5.74 -5.83
C VAL A 342 -22.06 6.62 -7.02
N ARG A 343 -21.77 7.88 -6.73
CA ARG A 343 -21.48 8.91 -7.74
C ARG A 343 -20.01 9.23 -7.75
N GLU A 344 -19.36 8.95 -8.87
CA GLU A 344 -17.93 9.24 -9.05
C GLU A 344 -17.70 10.72 -9.43
N ASP A 345 -16.79 11.37 -8.71
CA ASP A 345 -16.16 12.62 -9.13
C ASP A 345 -14.91 12.29 -9.96
N ARG A 346 -15.16 12.03 -11.25
CA ARG A 346 -14.11 11.60 -12.19
C ARG A 346 -13.04 12.67 -12.37
N ALA A 347 -13.45 13.94 -12.43
CA ALA A 347 -12.53 15.06 -12.64
C ALA A 347 -11.53 15.15 -11.47
N ARG A 348 -12.02 15.03 -10.23
CA ARG A 348 -11.16 15.04 -9.05
C ARG A 348 -10.25 13.81 -8.97
N GLY A 349 -10.75 12.63 -9.31
CA GLY A 349 -9.95 11.41 -9.38
C GLY A 349 -8.78 11.52 -10.37
N GLU A 350 -9.05 12.04 -11.57
CA GLU A 350 -8.03 12.29 -12.60
C GLU A 350 -7.02 13.38 -12.18
N GLU A 351 -7.47 14.43 -11.50
CA GLU A 351 -6.59 15.46 -10.94
C GLU A 351 -5.59 14.87 -9.94
N LEU A 352 -6.09 14.12 -8.95
CA LEU A 352 -5.23 13.50 -7.94
C LEU A 352 -4.29 12.47 -8.54
N MET A 353 -4.74 11.68 -9.53
CA MET A 353 -3.90 10.68 -10.20
C MET A 353 -2.66 11.30 -10.89
N ARG A 354 -2.74 12.56 -11.37
CA ARG A 354 -1.57 13.25 -11.95
C ARG A 354 -0.46 13.52 -10.92
N THR A 355 -0.76 13.41 -9.64
CA THR A 355 0.20 13.60 -8.54
C THR A 355 0.63 12.30 -7.88
N ASP A 356 0.09 11.15 -8.30
CA ASP A 356 0.44 9.84 -7.73
C ASP A 356 1.92 9.55 -7.98
N ARG A 357 2.72 9.56 -6.90
CA ARG A 357 4.16 9.26 -6.97
C ARG A 357 4.45 7.77 -7.13
N SER A 358 3.41 6.93 -7.05
CA SER A 358 3.58 5.49 -7.11
C SER A 358 3.94 5.03 -8.52
N LEU A 359 4.71 3.95 -8.60
CA LEU A 359 5.19 3.41 -9.88
C LEU A 359 4.22 2.37 -10.48
N CYS A 360 2.97 2.35 -10.04
CA CYS A 360 2.07 1.23 -10.30
C CYS A 360 0.68 1.60 -10.82
N GLN A 361 0.04 2.64 -10.28
CA GLN A 361 -1.42 2.79 -10.42
C GLN A 361 -1.83 3.41 -11.76
N ARG A 362 -2.98 2.98 -12.27
CA ARG A 362 -3.56 3.47 -13.54
C ARG A 362 -4.75 4.40 -13.31
N ARG A 363 -5.55 4.13 -12.28
CA ARG A 363 -6.73 4.94 -11.94
C ARG A 363 -6.91 5.07 -10.43
N PHE A 364 -7.40 6.24 -10.04
CA PHE A 364 -7.89 6.55 -8.70
C PHE A 364 -9.28 7.14 -8.87
N ALA A 365 -10.30 6.41 -8.42
CA ALA A 365 -11.68 6.86 -8.45
C ALA A 365 -12.09 7.35 -7.06
N ILE A 366 -12.83 8.46 -7.04
CA ILE A 366 -13.37 9.05 -5.82
C ILE A 366 -14.86 9.15 -6.00
N CYS A 367 -15.61 8.57 -5.07
CA CYS A 367 -17.06 8.50 -5.14
C CYS A 367 -17.68 8.99 -3.84
N GLU A 368 -18.82 9.65 -3.97
CA GLU A 368 -19.74 9.88 -2.86
C GLU A 368 -20.76 8.75 -2.83
N VAL A 369 -21.03 8.21 -1.64
CA VAL A 369 -22.04 7.19 -1.43
C VAL A 369 -23.27 7.82 -0.77
N THR A 370 -24.39 7.74 -1.47
CA THR A 370 -25.72 8.17 -1.04
C THR A 370 -26.60 6.92 -0.94
N PRO A 371 -26.80 6.35 0.27
CA PRO A 371 -27.55 5.12 0.49
C PRO A 371 -28.97 5.11 -0.05
#